data_AF-A0A8R7PXJ9-F1
#
_entry.id   AF-A0A8R7PXJ9-F1
#
_cell.length_a   1.000
_cell.length_b   1.000
_cell.length_c   1.000
_cell.angle_alpha   90.00
_cell.angle_beta   90.00
_cell.angle_gamma   90.00
#
_symmetry.space_group_name_H-M   'P 1'
#
loop_
_entity.id
_entity.type
_entity.pdbx_description
1 polymer ?
#
loop_
_entity_poly.entity_id
_entity_poly.type
_entity_poly.pdbx_seq_one_letter_code
_entity_poly.pdbx_strand_id
1 'polypeptide(L)'
;MAATSFSSDAVAVAFLCLLAANGCCGCPGPAPAPTPTPTRTPATPSPIPVTPPPAPAPPSPVPVTPPPVPATPSPGSGSGSGSTNSSSGGWLDARATWYGAPDGAGPDDNGGACGFKNVNLPPFNAMTSCGNEPLFKDGKGCGSCYQIRCVGKAHPACSSVPETVIITDMNYYPVARYHFDLSGTAFGAMAKDGRNDELRHAGIIDMQFKEGAVRVHGAVRDVPRGEGFEPELRGDPGGVREW
;
A
#
# COMPACT_ATOMS: atom_id res chain seq x y z
N MET A 1 26.63 39.49 52.98
CA MET A 1 25.35 40.13 52.60
C MET A 1 25.31 40.25 51.08
N ALA A 2 24.47 39.44 50.43
CA ALA A 2 24.03 39.43 49.01
C ALA A 2 23.37 38.04 48.80
N ALA A 3 22.34 37.78 47.98
CA ALA A 3 21.88 38.44 46.76
C ALA A 3 20.41 38.09 46.43
N THR A 4 19.72 39.07 45.85
CA THR A 4 18.79 39.04 44.68
C THR A 4 17.59 38.08 44.62
N SER A 5 16.41 38.69 44.53
CA SER A 5 15.11 38.13 44.11
C SER A 5 14.55 39.01 42.99
N PHE A 6 14.15 38.43 41.86
CA PHE A 6 13.34 39.02 40.77
C PHE A 6 12.80 37.86 39.92
N SER A 7 11.73 37.93 39.14
CA SER A 7 10.49 38.74 39.02
C SER A 7 9.82 38.10 37.81
N SER A 8 8.53 37.80 37.87
CA SER A 8 7.74 37.37 36.71
C SER A 8 7.03 38.58 36.13
N ASP A 9 7.61 39.17 35.08
CA ASP A 9 7.01 40.28 34.34
C ASP A 9 6.41 39.77 33.02
N ALA A 10 5.09 39.62 33.00
CA ALA A 10 4.28 39.68 31.79
C ALA A 10 3.54 41.03 31.81
N VAL A 11 4.12 42.02 31.15
CA VAL A 11 3.58 43.38 31.01
C VAL A 11 3.13 43.62 29.57
N ALA A 12 2.07 44.41 29.45
CA ALA A 12 1.48 45.05 28.26
C ALA A 12 0.39 44.21 27.56
N VAL A 13 -0.82 44.73 27.31
CA VAL A 13 -1.09 46.05 26.73
C VAL A 13 -2.40 46.67 27.24
N ALA A 14 -2.23 47.82 27.89
CA ALA A 14 -2.97 49.08 27.82
C ALA A 14 -4.52 49.12 27.72
N PHE A 15 -5.08 49.61 28.82
CA PHE A 15 -6.26 50.46 28.91
C PHE A 15 -6.20 51.68 27.97
N LEU A 16 -7.31 51.98 27.30
CA LEU A 16 -7.73 53.37 27.07
C LEU A 16 -9.27 53.45 26.95
N CYS A 17 -9.95 53.64 28.08
CA CYS A 17 -11.29 54.23 28.17
C CYS A 17 -11.13 55.72 28.45
N LEU A 18 -11.84 56.60 27.72
CA LEU A 18 -12.68 57.67 28.31
C LEU A 18 -13.32 58.59 27.26
N LEU A 19 -14.63 58.83 27.49
CA LEU A 19 -15.44 60.01 27.16
C LEU A 19 -16.08 60.13 25.77
N ALA A 20 -17.40 59.90 25.71
CA ALA A 20 -18.39 60.98 25.68
C ALA A 20 -19.82 60.40 25.75
N ALA A 21 -20.43 60.55 26.92
CA ALA A 21 -21.88 60.51 27.07
C ALA A 21 -22.45 61.86 26.66
N ASN A 22 -23.50 61.88 25.83
CA ASN A 22 -24.56 62.89 25.84
C ASN A 22 -25.67 62.47 24.88
N GLY A 23 -26.89 62.25 25.41
CA GLY A 23 -28.08 62.06 24.58
C GLY A 23 -29.19 61.22 25.21
N CYS A 24 -29.67 61.62 26.39
CA CYS A 24 -30.94 61.13 26.94
C CYS A 24 -32.11 61.62 26.09
N CYS A 25 -33.12 60.77 25.87
CA CYS A 25 -34.55 61.13 25.91
C CYS A 25 -35.40 59.89 25.54
N GLY A 26 -36.30 59.49 26.44
CA GLY A 26 -37.43 58.62 26.09
C GLY A 26 -37.60 57.39 26.98
N CYS A 27 -38.07 57.59 28.21
CA CYS A 27 -38.77 56.55 28.95
C CYS A 27 -40.28 56.65 28.62
N PRO A 28 -40.89 55.70 27.89
CA PRO A 28 -42.32 55.48 27.93
C PRO A 28 -42.69 54.57 29.12
N GLY A 29 -43.79 54.93 29.78
CA GLY A 29 -44.33 54.28 30.99
C GLY A 29 -44.82 52.83 30.79
N PRO A 30 -45.38 52.22 31.85
CA PRO A 30 -45.66 50.78 31.89
C PRO A 30 -46.69 50.37 30.83
N ALA A 31 -46.30 49.41 30.00
CA ALA A 31 -47.17 48.74 29.04
C ALA A 31 -48.26 47.90 29.76
N PRO A 32 -49.45 47.76 29.17
CA PRO A 32 -50.56 47.00 29.76
C PRO A 32 -50.23 45.51 29.92
N ALA A 33 -50.78 44.89 30.97
CA ALA A 33 -50.55 43.49 31.30
C ALA A 33 -50.89 42.54 30.13
N PRO A 34 -50.06 41.50 29.87
CA PRO A 34 -50.26 40.61 28.74
C PRO A 34 -51.53 39.77 28.92
N THR A 35 -52.36 39.75 27.88
CA THR A 35 -53.53 38.87 27.73
C THR A 35 -53.09 37.40 27.83
N PRO A 36 -53.81 36.51 28.55
CA PRO A 36 -53.42 35.11 28.65
C PRO A 36 -53.39 34.47 27.26
N THR A 37 -52.19 34.06 26.84
CA THR A 37 -51.95 33.36 25.58
C THR A 37 -52.56 31.96 25.68
N PRO A 38 -53.29 31.46 24.67
CA PRO A 38 -53.82 30.10 24.71
C PRO A 38 -52.66 29.10 24.81
N THR A 39 -52.63 28.33 25.89
CA THR A 39 -51.68 27.24 26.12
C THR A 39 -51.76 26.27 24.95
N ARG A 40 -50.70 26.21 24.13
CA ARG A 40 -50.56 25.22 23.07
C ARG A 40 -50.51 23.83 23.71
N THR A 41 -51.50 23.00 23.42
CA THR A 41 -51.50 21.58 23.74
C THR A 41 -50.22 20.93 23.17
N PRO A 42 -49.50 20.10 23.93
CA PRO A 42 -48.32 19.40 23.43
C PRO A 42 -48.71 18.57 22.20
N ALA A 43 -48.08 18.84 21.06
CA ALA A 43 -48.25 18.02 19.88
C ALA A 43 -47.70 16.63 20.18
N THR A 44 -48.53 15.60 19.98
CA THR A 44 -48.11 14.20 20.03
C THR A 44 -46.90 14.01 19.11
N PRO A 45 -45.77 13.46 19.59
CA PRO A 45 -44.61 13.24 18.73
C PRO A 45 -45.01 12.27 17.61
N SER A 46 -44.76 12.69 16.37
CA SER A 46 -44.91 11.79 15.22
C SER A 46 -43.92 10.63 15.35
N PRO A 47 -44.30 9.40 14.98
CA PRO A 47 -43.40 8.26 15.08
C PRO A 47 -42.13 8.52 14.25
N ILE A 48 -40.97 8.30 14.87
CA ILE A 48 -39.68 8.37 14.16
C ILE A 48 -39.70 7.27 13.09
N PRO A 49 -39.44 7.59 11.80
CA PRO A 49 -39.36 6.56 10.77
C PRO A 49 -38.21 5.61 11.11
N VAL A 50 -38.57 4.38 11.46
CA VAL A 50 -37.60 3.31 11.73
C VAL A 50 -37.02 2.90 10.38
N THR A 51 -35.77 3.29 10.12
CA THR A 51 -35.06 2.81 8.93
C THR A 51 -34.79 1.31 9.13
N PRO A 52 -35.17 0.44 8.20
CA PRO A 52 -34.86 -0.98 8.31
C PRO A 52 -33.33 -1.16 8.36
N PRO A 53 -32.83 -2.17 9.09
CA PRO A 53 -31.41 -2.50 9.09
C PRO A 53 -30.95 -2.79 7.65
N PRO A 54 -29.71 -2.44 7.29
CA PRO A 54 -29.18 -2.74 5.97
C PRO A 54 -29.27 -4.25 5.71
N ALA A 55 -29.65 -4.62 4.49
CA ALA A 55 -29.66 -6.01 4.07
C ALA A 55 -28.26 -6.63 4.26
N PRO A 56 -28.17 -7.90 4.67
CA PRO A 56 -26.87 -8.58 4.78
C PRO A 56 -26.14 -8.51 3.43
N ALA A 57 -24.85 -8.21 3.49
CA ALA A 57 -24.01 -8.22 2.30
C ALA A 57 -24.11 -9.60 1.61
N PRO A 58 -24.15 -9.65 0.27
CA PRO A 58 -24.08 -10.93 -0.43
C PRO A 58 -22.80 -11.67 -0.01
N PRO A 59 -22.83 -13.02 0.03
CA PRO A 59 -21.64 -13.79 0.32
C PRO A 59 -20.54 -13.40 -0.66
N SER A 60 -19.32 -13.20 -0.14
CA SER A 60 -18.15 -12.99 -0.99
C SER A 60 -18.05 -14.16 -1.98
N PRO A 61 -17.80 -13.91 -3.28
CA PRO A 61 -17.63 -14.98 -4.24
C PRO A 61 -16.53 -15.91 -3.72
N VAL A 62 -16.85 -17.20 -3.60
CA VAL A 62 -15.88 -18.22 -3.26
C VAL A 62 -14.72 -18.13 -4.26
N PRO A 63 -13.45 -18.20 -3.81
CA PRO A 63 -12.32 -18.29 -4.71
C PRO A 63 -12.49 -19.54 -5.57
N VAL A 64 -12.96 -19.37 -6.80
CA VAL A 64 -12.93 -20.43 -7.80
C VAL A 64 -11.46 -20.57 -8.18
N THR A 65 -10.83 -21.65 -7.73
CA THR A 65 -9.52 -22.06 -8.23
C THR A 65 -9.65 -22.20 -9.75
N PRO A 66 -8.97 -21.37 -10.57
CA PRO A 66 -9.05 -21.52 -12.00
C PRO A 66 -8.53 -22.92 -12.36
N PRO A 67 -9.12 -23.59 -13.38
CA PRO A 67 -8.57 -24.83 -13.87
C PRO A 67 -7.10 -24.62 -14.27
N PRO A 68 -6.23 -25.62 -14.08
CA PRO A 68 -4.84 -25.52 -14.49
C PRO A 68 -4.79 -25.18 -15.98
N VAL A 69 -4.30 -23.97 -16.28
CA VAL A 69 -4.01 -23.56 -17.65
C VAL A 69 -2.99 -24.58 -18.21
N PRO A 70 -3.27 -25.22 -19.36
CA PRO A 70 -2.28 -26.06 -20.02
C PRO A 70 -1.00 -25.26 -20.22
N ALA A 71 0.14 -25.82 -19.82
CA ALA A 71 1.43 -25.23 -20.10
C ALA A 71 1.55 -25.03 -21.62
N THR A 72 1.44 -23.79 -22.09
CA THR A 72 1.77 -23.46 -23.47
C THR A 72 3.22 -23.86 -23.68
N PRO A 73 3.54 -24.74 -24.65
CA PRO A 73 4.92 -25.06 -24.95
C PRO A 73 5.66 -23.77 -25.29
N SER A 74 6.74 -23.48 -24.56
CA SER A 74 7.67 -22.42 -24.92
C SER A 74 8.08 -22.59 -26.39
N PRO A 75 8.11 -21.51 -27.20
CA PRO A 75 8.75 -21.60 -28.51
C PRO A 75 10.20 -22.04 -28.28
N GLY A 76 10.55 -23.19 -28.84
CA GLY A 76 11.84 -23.83 -28.69
C GLY A 76 12.96 -22.84 -28.98
N SER A 77 13.87 -22.69 -28.02
CA SER A 77 15.14 -22.03 -28.24
C SER A 77 15.93 -22.85 -29.24
N GLY A 78 15.95 -22.42 -30.50
CA GLY A 78 16.93 -22.88 -31.46
C GLY A 78 18.33 -22.66 -30.89
N SER A 79 19.12 -23.73 -30.84
CA SER A 79 20.54 -23.67 -30.50
C SER A 79 21.31 -22.91 -31.58
N GLY A 80 21.26 -21.57 -31.51
CA GLY A 80 22.28 -20.72 -32.09
C GLY A 80 23.40 -20.58 -31.08
N SER A 81 24.52 -21.25 -31.31
CA SER A 81 25.78 -20.95 -30.61
C SER A 81 26.19 -19.52 -30.94
N GLY A 82 25.74 -18.57 -30.12
CA GLY A 82 26.17 -17.19 -30.11
C GLY A 82 26.76 -16.91 -28.73
N SER A 83 28.09 -16.90 -28.68
CA SER A 83 28.97 -16.54 -27.56
C SER A 83 28.29 -15.91 -26.34
N THR A 84 28.27 -16.65 -25.24
CA THR A 84 28.01 -16.14 -23.89
C THR A 84 29.09 -15.13 -23.53
N ASN A 85 28.84 -13.84 -23.80
CA ASN A 85 29.63 -12.78 -23.21
C ASN A 85 29.09 -12.49 -21.80
N SER A 86 29.49 -13.34 -20.85
CA SER A 86 29.28 -13.12 -19.42
C SER A 86 30.24 -12.05 -18.92
N SER A 87 29.97 -10.77 -19.24
CA SER A 87 30.40 -9.56 -18.52
C SER A 87 30.00 -8.29 -19.27
N SER A 88 28.77 -7.81 -19.08
CA SER A 88 28.36 -6.41 -19.28
C SER A 88 26.89 -6.26 -18.87
N GLY A 89 26.53 -5.23 -18.09
CA GLY A 89 25.19 -5.00 -17.49
C GLY A 89 24.00 -4.89 -18.45
N GLY A 90 23.65 -6.00 -19.10
CA GLY A 90 22.51 -6.16 -20.01
C GLY A 90 21.21 -6.50 -19.27
N TRP A 91 20.10 -6.35 -20.00
CA TRP A 91 18.76 -6.69 -19.53
C TRP A 91 18.50 -8.20 -19.64
N LEU A 92 17.90 -8.78 -18.60
CA LEU A 92 17.43 -10.17 -18.55
C LEU A 92 15.92 -10.21 -18.71
N ASP A 93 15.40 -11.22 -19.39
CA ASP A 93 13.96 -11.40 -19.54
C ASP A 93 13.34 -11.99 -18.27
N ALA A 94 12.16 -11.49 -17.90
CA ALA A 94 11.36 -11.96 -16.77
C ALA A 94 9.88 -11.83 -17.10
N ARG A 95 9.04 -12.36 -16.21
CA ARG A 95 7.58 -12.18 -16.26
C ARG A 95 7.13 -11.47 -15.00
N ALA A 96 6.21 -10.53 -15.12
CA ALA A 96 5.63 -9.82 -13.99
C ALA A 96 4.15 -10.13 -13.85
N THR A 97 3.72 -10.35 -12.62
CA THR A 97 2.33 -10.19 -12.16
C THR A 97 2.27 -9.04 -11.16
N TRP A 98 1.09 -8.75 -10.63
CA TRP A 98 0.96 -7.89 -9.46
C TRP A 98 -0.11 -8.37 -8.50
N TYR A 99 -0.02 -7.91 -7.25
CA TYR A 99 -0.94 -8.28 -6.19
C TYR A 99 -1.24 -7.10 -5.26
N GLY A 100 -2.30 -7.26 -4.46
CA GLY A 100 -2.77 -6.25 -3.52
C GLY A 100 -3.61 -5.16 -4.16
N ALA A 101 -3.66 -4.00 -3.49
CA ALA A 101 -4.38 -2.83 -3.99
C ALA A 101 -3.68 -2.21 -5.23
N PRO A 102 -4.44 -1.64 -6.19
CA PRO A 102 -3.92 -1.04 -7.42
C PRO A 102 -2.83 0.02 -7.22
N ASP A 103 -2.90 0.79 -6.14
CA ASP A 103 -1.93 1.81 -5.76
C ASP A 103 -1.30 1.50 -4.38
N GLY A 104 -1.32 0.22 -3.99
CA GLY A 104 -0.74 -0.28 -2.74
C GLY A 104 0.65 -0.88 -2.92
N ALA A 105 1.25 -1.30 -1.80
CA ALA A 105 2.61 -1.82 -1.73
C ALA A 105 2.70 -3.36 -1.75
N GLY A 106 1.69 -4.02 -2.29
CA GLY A 106 1.53 -5.48 -2.24
C GLY A 106 0.61 -5.87 -1.09
N PRO A 107 1.11 -6.40 0.05
CA PRO A 107 0.25 -6.88 1.12
C PRO A 107 -0.54 -5.75 1.81
N ASP A 108 -1.76 -6.04 2.27
CA ASP A 108 -2.59 -5.07 3.01
C ASP A 108 -1.94 -4.60 4.33
N ASP A 109 -1.10 -5.44 4.94
CA ASP A 109 -0.33 -5.09 6.15
C ASP A 109 0.93 -4.26 5.87
N ASN A 110 1.22 -3.96 4.60
CA ASN A 110 2.45 -3.30 4.15
C ASN A 110 3.73 -3.99 4.68
N GLY A 111 3.70 -5.33 4.72
CA GLY A 111 4.79 -6.19 5.16
C GLY A 111 5.42 -7.04 4.04
N GLY A 112 5.85 -8.24 4.41
CA GLY A 112 6.39 -9.26 3.51
C GLY A 112 7.33 -10.24 4.24
N ALA A 113 7.70 -11.33 3.56
CA ALA A 113 8.59 -12.36 4.08
C ALA A 113 10.00 -11.87 4.46
N CYS A 114 10.41 -10.69 3.97
CA CYS A 114 11.65 -10.05 4.40
C CYS A 114 11.59 -9.39 5.79
N GLY A 115 10.43 -9.39 6.43
CA GLY A 115 10.24 -8.76 7.75
C GLY A 115 10.20 -7.24 7.73
N PHE A 116 10.31 -6.60 6.55
CA PHE A 116 10.14 -5.16 6.43
C PHE A 116 8.68 -4.78 6.71
N LYS A 117 8.49 -3.59 7.27
CA LYS A 117 7.17 -3.01 7.55
C LYS A 117 7.11 -1.60 6.98
N ASN A 118 5.88 -1.11 6.80
CA ASN A 118 5.61 0.20 6.21
C ASN A 118 6.24 0.36 4.82
N VAL A 119 6.21 -0.70 4.01
CA VAL A 119 6.83 -0.67 2.67
C VAL A 119 6.09 0.24 1.67
N ASN A 120 4.94 0.78 2.07
CA ASN A 120 4.25 1.88 1.39
C ASN A 120 4.92 3.26 1.59
N LEU A 121 5.73 3.42 2.63
CA LEU A 121 6.40 4.69 2.96
C LEU A 121 7.85 4.72 2.45
N PRO A 122 8.50 5.90 2.40
CA PRO A 122 9.93 5.99 2.13
C PRO A 122 10.75 5.08 3.07
N PRO A 123 11.81 4.42 2.57
CA PRO A 123 12.39 4.57 1.23
C PRO A 123 11.75 3.66 0.16
N PHE A 124 10.84 2.75 0.54
CA PHE A 124 10.25 1.79 -0.40
C PHE A 124 9.21 2.42 -1.32
N ASN A 125 8.41 3.37 -0.81
CA ASN A 125 7.40 4.12 -1.57
C ASN A 125 6.46 3.22 -2.40
N ALA A 126 6.07 2.07 -1.84
CA ALA A 126 5.30 1.04 -2.53
C ALA A 126 5.98 0.46 -3.79
N MET A 127 7.25 0.75 -4.07
CA MET A 127 8.03 0.17 -5.17
C MET A 127 8.63 -1.17 -4.75
N THR A 128 7.76 -2.12 -4.46
CA THR A 128 8.09 -3.43 -3.88
C THR A 128 7.75 -4.58 -4.82
N SER A 129 8.35 -5.74 -4.55
CA SER A 129 8.02 -6.97 -5.25
C SER A 129 8.29 -8.22 -4.40
N CYS A 130 7.49 -9.25 -4.63
CA CYS A 130 7.87 -10.63 -4.36
C CYS A 130 8.83 -11.13 -5.44
N GLY A 131 9.87 -11.84 -5.02
CA GLY A 131 10.74 -12.58 -5.94
C GLY A 131 10.47 -14.08 -5.88
N ASN A 132 10.59 -14.76 -7.02
CA ASN A 132 10.75 -16.22 -7.03
C ASN A 132 12.14 -16.64 -6.51
N GLU A 133 12.38 -17.94 -6.39
CA GLU A 133 13.59 -18.52 -5.78
C GLU A 133 14.91 -17.86 -6.20
N PRO A 134 15.23 -17.64 -7.50
CA PRO A 134 16.47 -17.00 -7.90
C PRO A 134 16.60 -15.53 -7.51
N LEU A 135 15.50 -14.86 -7.16
CA LEU A 135 15.47 -13.45 -6.74
C LEU A 135 15.45 -13.33 -5.21
N PHE A 136 14.57 -14.07 -4.53
CA PHE A 136 14.41 -14.02 -3.06
C PHE A 136 15.48 -14.82 -2.31
N LYS A 137 15.99 -15.91 -2.89
CA LYS A 137 17.14 -16.70 -2.41
C LYS A 137 17.03 -17.07 -0.92
N ASP A 138 15.91 -17.67 -0.51
CA ASP A 138 15.62 -17.99 0.89
C ASP A 138 15.85 -16.81 1.85
N GLY A 139 15.40 -15.61 1.46
CA GLY A 139 15.54 -14.37 2.22
C GLY A 139 16.88 -13.65 2.02
N LYS A 140 17.90 -14.27 1.40
CA LYS A 140 19.18 -13.59 1.10
C LYS A 140 19.03 -12.48 0.05
N GLY A 141 17.95 -12.54 -0.73
CA GLY A 141 17.56 -11.53 -1.71
C GLY A 141 16.85 -10.31 -1.11
N CYS A 142 16.44 -10.36 0.16
CA CYS A 142 15.74 -9.26 0.81
C CYS A 142 16.51 -7.94 0.76
N GLY A 143 15.83 -6.87 0.36
CA GLY A 143 16.44 -5.53 0.20
C GLY A 143 17.31 -5.37 -1.05
N SER A 144 17.38 -6.39 -1.92
CA SER A 144 18.01 -6.25 -3.24
C SER A 144 17.11 -5.44 -4.15
N CYS A 145 17.72 -4.56 -4.95
CA CYS A 145 17.00 -3.68 -5.84
C CYS A 145 17.26 -4.07 -7.29
N TYR A 146 16.23 -3.97 -8.11
CA TYR A 146 16.31 -4.26 -9.54
C TYR A 146 15.76 -3.08 -10.32
N GLN A 147 16.41 -2.76 -11.43
CA GLN A 147 15.75 -1.96 -12.46
C GLN A 147 14.88 -2.89 -13.29
N ILE A 148 13.62 -2.53 -13.45
CA ILE A 148 12.62 -3.26 -14.20
C ILE A 148 12.06 -2.40 -15.32
N ARG A 149 11.70 -2.99 -16.45
CA ARG A 149 10.98 -2.28 -17.51
C ARG A 149 10.07 -3.23 -18.28
N CYS A 150 8.90 -2.75 -18.66
CA CYS A 150 8.14 -3.38 -19.74
C CYS A 150 8.48 -2.73 -21.08
N VAL A 151 8.53 -3.52 -22.14
CA VAL A 151 8.78 -3.03 -23.51
C VAL A 151 7.48 -3.03 -24.33
N GLY A 152 7.33 -2.09 -25.26
CA GLY A 152 6.10 -1.96 -26.06
C GLY A 152 5.70 -3.20 -26.86
N LYS A 153 6.65 -4.11 -27.14
CA LYS A 153 6.38 -5.43 -27.75
C LYS A 153 5.55 -6.33 -26.83
N ALA A 154 5.69 -6.19 -25.51
CA ALA A 154 4.97 -6.98 -24.52
C ALA A 154 3.55 -6.44 -24.28
N HIS A 155 3.40 -5.11 -24.17
CA HIS A 155 2.08 -4.48 -24.03
C HIS A 155 2.08 -3.02 -24.54
N PRO A 156 1.04 -2.55 -25.24
CA PRO A 156 0.99 -1.21 -25.83
C PRO A 156 1.05 -0.06 -24.79
N ALA A 157 0.64 -0.33 -23.56
CA ALA A 157 0.68 0.62 -22.44
C ALA A 157 2.09 0.84 -21.88
N CYS A 158 3.09 0.03 -22.22
CA CYS A 158 4.41 0.11 -21.58
C CYS A 158 5.19 1.36 -22.00
N SER A 159 5.78 2.05 -21.02
CA SER A 159 6.56 3.28 -21.23
C SER A 159 7.97 2.99 -21.78
N SER A 160 8.50 1.78 -21.55
CA SER A 160 9.92 1.43 -21.76
C SER A 160 10.91 2.20 -20.87
N VAL A 161 10.41 3.01 -19.94
CA VAL A 161 11.21 3.68 -18.91
C VAL A 161 11.45 2.68 -17.77
N PRO A 162 12.69 2.56 -17.28
CA PRO A 162 12.99 1.62 -16.21
C PRO A 162 12.60 2.18 -14.84
N GLU A 163 11.87 1.38 -14.06
CA GLU A 163 11.53 1.63 -12.67
C GLU A 163 12.45 0.86 -11.73
N THR A 164 12.64 1.33 -10.51
CA THR A 164 13.40 0.59 -9.48
C THR A 164 12.44 -0.06 -8.51
N VAL A 165 12.60 -1.36 -8.28
CA VAL A 165 11.83 -2.11 -7.28
C VAL A 165 12.73 -2.84 -6.31
N ILE A 166 12.19 -3.11 -5.12
CA ILE A 166 12.92 -3.75 -4.02
C ILE A 166 12.24 -5.08 -3.67
N ILE A 167 13.03 -6.14 -3.51
CA ILE A 167 12.50 -7.42 -3.02
C ILE A 167 12.21 -7.29 -1.52
N THR A 168 10.93 -7.33 -1.17
CA THR A 168 10.44 -7.24 0.21
C THR A 168 9.65 -8.47 0.64
N ASP A 169 9.33 -9.36 -0.30
CA ASP A 169 8.52 -10.55 -0.08
C ASP A 169 8.90 -11.69 -1.04
N MET A 170 8.20 -12.82 -0.98
CA MET A 170 8.48 -14.04 -1.74
C MET A 170 7.25 -14.55 -2.50
N ASN A 171 7.48 -15.10 -3.70
CA ASN A 171 6.47 -15.88 -4.42
C ASN A 171 7.16 -16.95 -5.26
N TYR A 172 7.12 -18.22 -4.81
CA TYR A 172 7.80 -19.33 -5.47
C TYR A 172 6.94 -20.03 -6.52
N TYR A 173 5.79 -19.46 -6.87
CA TYR A 173 4.94 -20.04 -7.91
C TYR A 173 5.67 -20.07 -9.26
N PRO A 174 5.75 -21.21 -9.96
CA PRO A 174 6.65 -21.40 -11.11
C PRO A 174 6.08 -20.81 -12.41
N VAL A 175 5.95 -19.48 -12.48
CA VAL A 175 5.43 -18.75 -13.65
C VAL A 175 6.45 -18.64 -14.78
N ALA A 176 7.71 -18.38 -14.43
CA ALA A 176 8.82 -18.16 -15.36
C ALA A 176 10.15 -18.38 -14.63
N ARG A 177 11.26 -18.41 -15.39
CA ARG A 177 12.61 -18.48 -14.81
C ARG A 177 12.87 -17.37 -13.80
N TYR A 178 12.52 -16.13 -14.16
CA TYR A 178 12.50 -14.97 -13.27
C TYR A 178 11.08 -14.44 -13.24
N HIS A 179 10.49 -14.43 -12.05
CA HIS A 179 9.13 -13.96 -11.84
C HIS A 179 9.12 -12.92 -10.73
N PHE A 180 8.61 -11.73 -11.06
CA PHE A 180 8.37 -10.64 -10.14
C PHE A 180 6.86 -10.55 -9.90
N ASP A 181 6.42 -10.70 -8.66
CA ASP A 181 5.07 -10.32 -8.27
C ASP A 181 5.14 -8.91 -7.72
N LEU A 182 4.79 -7.92 -8.53
CA LEU A 182 4.96 -6.52 -8.20
C LEU A 182 3.82 -6.04 -7.30
N SER A 183 4.06 -4.98 -6.53
CA SER A 183 2.95 -4.22 -5.98
C SER A 183 2.12 -3.57 -7.11
N GLY A 184 0.86 -3.21 -6.83
CA GLY A 184 0.05 -2.46 -7.79
C GLY A 184 0.72 -1.16 -8.25
N THR A 185 1.33 -0.43 -7.31
CA THR A 185 2.10 0.79 -7.61
C THR A 185 3.27 0.51 -8.55
N ALA A 186 4.10 -0.50 -8.25
CA ALA A 186 5.28 -0.81 -9.06
C ALA A 186 4.91 -1.33 -10.46
N PHE A 187 3.86 -2.14 -10.57
CA PHE A 187 3.38 -2.65 -11.85
C PHE A 187 2.82 -1.52 -12.73
N GLY A 188 1.98 -0.66 -12.13
CA GLY A 188 1.41 0.50 -12.82
C GLY A 188 2.46 1.51 -13.26
N ALA A 189 3.53 1.69 -12.47
CA ALA A 189 4.61 2.65 -12.78
C ALA A 189 5.37 2.33 -14.08
N MET A 190 5.36 1.08 -14.56
CA MET A 190 5.95 0.73 -15.87
C MET A 190 5.11 1.18 -17.07
N ALA A 191 3.89 1.68 -16.85
CA ALA A 191 3.02 2.16 -17.91
C ALA A 191 3.40 3.58 -18.35
N LYS A 192 2.93 3.97 -19.54
CA LYS A 192 2.86 5.36 -19.97
C LYS A 192 1.89 6.11 -19.05
N ASP A 193 2.12 7.41 -18.88
CA ASP A 193 1.26 8.29 -18.11
C ASP A 193 -0.22 8.12 -18.49
N GLY A 194 -1.06 7.88 -17.48
CA GLY A 194 -2.51 7.68 -17.65
C GLY A 194 -2.92 6.31 -18.16
N ARG A 195 -1.99 5.35 -18.32
CA ARG A 195 -2.27 3.96 -18.75
C ARG A 195 -1.91 2.91 -17.71
N ASN A 196 -1.71 3.32 -16.47
CA ASN A 196 -1.37 2.47 -15.33
C ASN A 196 -2.44 1.39 -15.13
N ASP A 197 -3.72 1.78 -15.12
CA ASP A 197 -4.84 0.84 -15.03
C ASP A 197 -4.86 -0.15 -16.18
N GLU A 198 -4.68 0.33 -17.42
CA GLU A 198 -4.67 -0.53 -18.59
C GLU A 198 -3.58 -1.59 -18.50
N LEU A 199 -2.36 -1.20 -18.08
CA LEU A 199 -1.28 -2.15 -17.87
C LEU A 199 -1.65 -3.14 -16.77
N ARG A 200 -2.13 -2.68 -15.60
CA ARG A 200 -2.56 -3.55 -14.49
C ARG A 200 -3.63 -4.57 -14.91
N HIS A 201 -4.57 -4.19 -15.78
CA HIS A 201 -5.61 -5.11 -16.29
C HIS A 201 -5.06 -6.22 -17.21
N ALA A 202 -3.83 -6.08 -17.73
CA ALA A 202 -3.18 -7.19 -18.42
C ALA A 202 -2.89 -8.37 -17.48
N GLY A 203 -2.77 -8.11 -16.16
CA GLY A 203 -2.54 -9.07 -15.10
C GLY A 203 -1.12 -9.64 -15.09
N ILE A 204 -0.68 -10.18 -16.23
CA ILE A 204 0.64 -10.76 -16.42
C ILE A 204 1.30 -10.25 -17.70
N ILE A 205 2.54 -9.79 -17.62
CA ILE A 205 3.28 -9.23 -18.76
C ILE A 205 4.71 -9.77 -18.83
N ASP A 206 5.24 -9.85 -20.05
CA ASP A 206 6.67 -10.01 -20.25
C ASP A 206 7.38 -8.69 -19.96
N MET A 207 8.51 -8.78 -19.28
CA MET A 207 9.30 -7.63 -18.85
C MET A 207 10.79 -7.94 -18.92
N GLN A 208 11.60 -6.93 -18.67
CA GLN A 208 13.03 -7.09 -18.51
C GLN A 208 13.50 -6.52 -17.18
N PHE A 209 14.56 -7.08 -16.62
CA PHE A 209 15.18 -6.59 -15.39
C PHE A 209 16.71 -6.63 -15.46
N LYS A 210 17.35 -5.90 -14.56
CA LYS A 210 18.78 -6.03 -14.25
C LYS A 210 19.04 -5.60 -12.81
N GLU A 211 20.17 -6.01 -12.24
CA GLU A 211 20.57 -5.60 -10.88
C GLU A 211 20.64 -4.06 -10.78
N GLY A 212 20.07 -3.51 -9.71
CA GLY A 212 20.11 -2.08 -9.38
C GLY A 212 21.40 -1.69 -8.65
N ALA A 213 21.75 -0.41 -8.69
CA ALA A 213 22.99 0.10 -8.08
C ALA A 213 22.91 0.31 -6.55
N VAL A 214 21.70 0.42 -5.99
CA VAL A 214 21.47 0.76 -4.57
C VAL A 214 20.81 -0.41 -3.89
N ARG A 215 21.30 -0.86 -2.74
CA ARG A 215 20.61 -1.80 -1.85
C ARG A 215 20.06 -1.03 -0.66
N VAL A 216 18.88 -1.38 -0.16
CA VAL A 216 18.37 -0.75 1.06
C VAL A 216 19.05 -1.42 2.26
N HIS A 217 19.99 -0.69 2.88
CA HIS A 217 20.69 -1.12 4.09
C HIS A 217 19.86 -0.79 5.34
N GLY A 218 19.76 -1.74 6.28
CA GLY A 218 19.16 -1.51 7.61
C GLY A 218 17.79 -2.15 7.84
N ALA A 219 17.17 -2.72 6.81
CA ALA A 219 15.88 -3.41 6.97
C ALA A 219 16.07 -4.92 7.31
N VAL A 220 17.26 -5.48 7.06
CA VAL A 220 17.64 -6.88 7.35
C VAL A 220 18.27 -7.00 8.74
N ARG A 221 17.50 -6.72 9.79
CA ARG A 221 17.83 -7.23 11.13
C ARG A 221 16.65 -8.09 11.54
N ASP A 222 16.93 -9.39 11.67
CA ASP A 222 16.00 -10.41 12.17
C ASP A 222 14.92 -10.92 11.19
N VAL A 223 15.30 -11.30 9.96
CA VAL A 223 14.63 -12.49 9.38
C VAL A 223 15.25 -13.67 10.12
N PRO A 224 14.50 -14.42 10.96
CA PRO A 224 15.02 -15.65 11.50
C PRO A 224 15.49 -16.47 10.31
N ARG A 225 16.79 -16.80 10.27
CA ARG A 225 17.22 -17.92 9.44
C ARG A 225 16.25 -19.04 9.77
N GLY A 226 15.55 -19.57 8.77
CA GLY A 226 14.94 -20.87 8.90
C GLY A 226 16.06 -21.85 9.21
N GLU A 227 16.39 -21.98 10.49
CA GLU A 227 17.08 -23.11 11.05
C GLU A 227 16.28 -24.32 10.58
N GLY A 228 17.00 -25.29 10.00
CA GLY A 228 16.49 -26.36 9.15
C GLY A 228 15.09 -26.85 9.48
N PHE A 229 14.24 -26.86 8.45
CA PHE A 229 13.25 -27.94 8.35
C PHE A 229 14.02 -29.22 8.01
N GLU A 230 14.74 -29.75 8.99
CA GLU A 230 15.13 -31.15 9.01
C GLU A 230 13.81 -31.92 9.20
N PRO A 231 13.41 -32.79 8.26
CA PRO A 231 12.24 -33.60 8.45
C PRO A 231 12.60 -34.68 9.47
N GLU A 232 12.48 -34.37 10.75
CA GLU A 232 12.42 -35.39 11.80
C GLU A 232 11.14 -36.18 11.55
N LEU A 233 11.28 -37.25 10.77
CA LEU A 233 10.32 -38.33 10.66
C LEU A 233 10.19 -38.99 12.03
N ARG A 234 9.34 -38.43 12.88
CA ARG A 234 8.85 -39.15 14.04
C ARG A 234 7.37 -38.89 14.20
N GLY A 235 6.60 -39.89 13.78
CA GLY A 235 5.16 -39.84 13.71
C GLY A 235 4.49 -39.68 15.06
N ASP A 236 3.30 -39.10 15.02
CA ASP A 236 2.17 -39.52 15.83
C ASP A 236 0.87 -39.19 15.05
N PRO A 237 -0.17 -40.04 15.10
CA PRO A 237 -1.27 -40.03 14.16
C PRO A 237 -2.44 -39.16 14.64
N GLY A 238 -3.06 -38.43 13.71
CA GLY A 238 -4.39 -37.87 13.93
C GLY A 238 -4.41 -36.39 14.29
N GLY A 239 -4.60 -35.57 13.27
CA GLY A 239 -4.86 -34.14 13.43
C GLY A 239 -5.15 -33.53 12.07
N VAL A 240 -6.40 -33.66 11.64
CA VAL A 240 -6.94 -32.98 10.45
C VAL A 240 -6.67 -31.47 10.56
N ARG A 241 -5.99 -30.90 9.57
CA ARG A 241 -5.83 -29.46 9.41
C ARG A 241 -6.77 -29.05 8.28
N GLU A 242 -7.89 -28.43 8.66
CA GLU A 242 -8.79 -27.76 7.72
C GLU A 242 -8.14 -26.42 7.30
N TRP A 243 -8.23 -26.09 6.01
CA TRP A 243 -7.67 -24.88 5.39
C TRP A 243 -8.59 -23.67 5.60
#